data_AF-A0A9E1AH25-F1
#
_entry.id   AF-A0A9E1AH25-F1
#
_cell.length_a   1.000
_cell.length_b   1.000
_cell.length_c   1.000
_cell.angle_alpha   90.00
_cell.angle_beta   90.00
_cell.angle_gamma   90.00
#
_symmetry.space_group_name_H-M   'P 1'
#
loop_
_entity.id
_entity.type
_entity.pdbx_description
1 polymer ?
#
loop_
_entity_poly.entity_id
_entity_poly.type
_entity_poly.pdbx_seq_one_letter_code
_entity_poly.pdbx_strand_id
1 'polypeptide(L)'
;MPFYYWFYDAQTDGFRPYGRWAFALEPDEENEVCICQWHATPEYYTDTYRPDGNGGLYLARRDTEVYYSADGVKSFTEVYTANEKPLAYADLDRDGEYEILVLTTSEPDEFAKCRYTLEARKYNGTVLFTKEVTPYYTGWDTFFLCYGEDENGVWGADVLCYQTHEDRGVGSCSYDLISYAGGRERYLDGNTITFVLEADGAAPVPDIRRATQAEFVRFREGVASLLEGSSYLLFCSGPAEDPDTQQAVENILAGLDALEARLYSNAG
;
A
#
# COMPACT_ATOMS: atom_id res chain seq x y z
N MET A 1 -7.38 -25.04 -10.49
CA MET A 1 -8.58 -25.07 -9.61
C MET A 1 -8.12 -24.60 -8.24
N PRO A 2 -8.86 -23.73 -7.54
CA PRO A 2 -8.42 -23.23 -6.24
C PRO A 2 -8.64 -24.25 -5.11
N PHE A 3 -7.83 -24.14 -4.06
CA PHE A 3 -7.97 -24.90 -2.82
C PHE A 3 -8.79 -24.10 -1.82
N TYR A 4 -9.61 -24.77 -1.02
CA TYR A 4 -10.39 -24.14 0.05
C TYR A 4 -10.02 -24.81 1.36
N TYR A 5 -9.73 -23.99 2.37
CA TYR A 5 -9.29 -24.47 3.68
C TYR A 5 -10.29 -24.05 4.76
N TRP A 6 -10.47 -24.96 5.73
CA TRP A 6 -11.21 -24.71 6.96
C TRP A 6 -10.31 -25.06 8.13
N PHE A 7 -10.27 -24.18 9.13
CA PHE A 7 -9.57 -24.45 10.38
C PHE A 7 -10.57 -24.81 11.47
N TYR A 8 -10.20 -25.78 12.30
CA TYR A 8 -10.98 -26.13 13.47
C TYR A 8 -10.79 -25.06 14.54
N ASP A 9 -11.89 -24.45 14.97
CA ASP A 9 -11.94 -23.55 16.11
C ASP A 9 -12.44 -24.31 17.34
N ALA A 10 -11.52 -24.56 18.27
CA ALA A 10 -11.79 -25.25 19.52
C ALA A 10 -12.71 -24.46 20.46
N GLN A 11 -12.79 -23.13 20.35
CA GLN A 11 -13.67 -22.31 21.20
C GLN A 11 -15.14 -22.50 20.83
N THR A 12 -15.43 -22.63 19.54
CA THR A 12 -16.80 -22.83 19.02
C THR A 12 -17.13 -24.28 18.70
N ASP A 13 -16.17 -25.20 18.88
CA ASP A 13 -16.28 -26.62 18.51
C ASP A 13 -16.77 -26.81 17.06
N GLY A 14 -16.09 -26.17 16.11
CA GLY A 14 -16.54 -26.17 14.72
C GLY A 14 -15.47 -25.73 13.72
N PHE A 15 -15.68 -26.05 12.44
CA PHE A 15 -14.80 -25.63 11.35
C PHE A 15 -15.19 -24.27 10.82
N ARG A 16 -14.24 -23.34 10.78
CA ARG A 16 -14.41 -22.01 10.19
C ARG A 16 -13.73 -21.95 8.82
N PRO A 17 -14.39 -21.40 7.79
CA PRO A 17 -13.74 -21.20 6.50
C PRO A 17 -12.60 -20.21 6.66
N TYR A 18 -11.41 -20.59 6.22
CA TYR A 18 -10.25 -19.69 6.21
C TYR A 18 -10.18 -18.89 4.91
N GLY A 19 -10.22 -19.57 3.76
CA GLY A 19 -10.18 -18.88 2.49
C GLY A 19 -9.84 -19.75 1.29
N ARG A 20 -9.80 -19.07 0.14
CA ARG A 20 -9.44 -19.63 -1.16
C ARG A 20 -7.96 -19.40 -1.42
N TRP A 21 -7.25 -20.45 -1.84
CA TRP A 21 -5.83 -20.41 -2.17
C TRP A 21 -5.58 -20.84 -3.62
N ALA A 22 -4.62 -20.18 -4.27
CA ALA A 22 -4.23 -20.50 -5.64
C ALA A 22 -3.42 -21.81 -5.72
N PHE A 23 -2.63 -22.09 -4.68
CA PHE A 23 -1.75 -23.24 -4.56
C PHE A 23 -2.07 -24.01 -3.28
N ALA A 24 -1.61 -25.25 -3.18
CA ALA A 24 -1.88 -26.10 -2.03
C ALA A 24 -1.03 -25.65 -0.83
N LEU A 25 -1.67 -25.50 0.32
CA LEU A 25 -1.04 -25.50 1.63
C LEU A 25 -0.86 -26.94 2.12
N GLU A 26 0.37 -27.25 2.52
CA GLU A 26 0.79 -28.50 3.13
C GLU A 26 1.05 -28.27 4.63
N PRO A 27 0.20 -28.79 5.53
CA PRO A 27 0.43 -28.68 6.96
C PRO A 27 1.65 -29.51 7.39
N ASP A 28 2.54 -28.88 8.16
CA ASP A 28 3.63 -29.53 8.88
C ASP A 28 3.27 -29.50 10.37
N GLU A 29 2.76 -30.62 10.87
CA GLU A 29 2.31 -30.76 12.25
C GLU A 29 3.48 -30.70 13.25
N GLU A 30 4.70 -31.09 12.84
CA GLU A 30 5.86 -31.10 13.74
C GLU A 30 6.34 -29.68 14.03
N ASN A 31 6.33 -28.82 13.02
CA ASN A 31 6.81 -27.44 13.13
C ASN A 31 5.68 -26.41 13.33
N GLU A 32 4.42 -26.86 13.39
CA GLU A 32 3.22 -26.02 13.52
C GLU A 32 3.13 -24.94 12.43
N VAL A 33 3.47 -25.29 11.18
CA VAL A 33 3.46 -24.38 10.03
C VAL A 33 2.64 -24.94 8.86
N CYS A 34 2.31 -24.09 7.90
CA CYS A 34 1.79 -24.51 6.60
C CYS A 34 2.76 -24.07 5.51
N ILE A 35 3.11 -24.97 4.60
CA ILE A 35 4.06 -24.71 3.52
C ILE A 35 3.27 -24.59 2.21
N CYS A 36 3.59 -23.59 1.40
CA CYS A 36 3.04 -23.42 0.06
C CYS A 36 4.20 -23.25 -0.94
N GLN A 37 4.27 -24.14 -1.91
CA GLN A 37 5.25 -24.05 -3.00
C GLN A 37 4.59 -23.54 -4.27
N TRP A 38 5.20 -22.55 -4.90
CA TRP A 38 4.72 -21.96 -6.16
C TRP A 38 5.87 -21.33 -6.95
N HIS A 39 5.62 -20.91 -8.18
CA HIS A 39 6.66 -20.32 -9.01
C HIS A 39 6.11 -19.27 -9.96
N ALA A 40 6.95 -18.30 -10.29
CA ALA A 40 6.79 -17.36 -11.40
C ALA A 40 8.12 -17.33 -12.15
N THR A 41 8.28 -18.22 -13.14
CA THR A 41 9.56 -18.48 -13.81
C THR A 41 10.26 -17.17 -14.21
N PRO A 42 11.53 -16.97 -13.84
CA PRO A 42 12.50 -17.97 -13.35
C PRO A 42 12.51 -18.23 -11.83
N GLU A 43 11.60 -17.62 -11.07
CA GLU A 43 11.61 -17.63 -9.61
C GLU A 43 10.73 -18.76 -9.04
N TYR A 44 11.24 -19.46 -8.05
CA TYR A 44 10.58 -20.53 -7.32
C TYR A 44 10.50 -20.18 -5.85
N TYR A 45 9.32 -20.33 -5.27
CA TYR A 45 8.98 -19.84 -3.94
C TYR A 45 8.59 -21.01 -3.04
N THR A 46 9.13 -21.01 -1.83
CA THR A 46 8.65 -21.81 -0.70
C THR A 46 8.21 -20.87 0.41
N ASP A 47 6.90 -20.72 0.54
CA ASP A 47 6.28 -19.89 1.56
C ASP A 47 5.96 -20.73 2.79
N THR A 48 6.41 -20.27 3.95
CA THR A 48 6.08 -20.85 5.26
C THR A 48 5.15 -19.91 6.01
N TYR A 49 3.96 -20.41 6.33
CA TYR A 49 2.92 -19.68 7.03
C TYR A 49 2.79 -20.16 8.47
N ARG A 50 2.47 -19.23 9.38
CA ARG A 50 2.21 -19.52 10.80
C ARG A 50 0.85 -18.99 11.23
N PRO A 51 0.22 -19.57 12.26
CA PRO A 51 -0.99 -19.02 12.87
C PRO A 51 -0.77 -17.58 13.35
N ASP A 52 -1.72 -16.70 13.04
CA ASP A 52 -1.70 -15.28 13.46
C ASP A 52 -2.33 -15.04 14.85
N GLY A 53 -2.86 -16.10 15.49
CA GLY A 53 -3.56 -16.03 16.78
C GLY A 53 -5.03 -15.63 16.69
N ASN A 54 -5.53 -15.24 15.51
CA ASN A 54 -6.90 -14.78 15.26
C ASN A 54 -7.68 -15.71 14.32
N GLY A 55 -7.19 -16.94 14.14
CA GLY A 55 -7.80 -17.95 13.27
C GLY A 55 -7.39 -17.83 11.80
N GLY A 56 -6.38 -17.01 11.50
CA GLY A 56 -5.76 -16.91 10.19
C GLY A 56 -4.30 -17.38 10.18
N LEU A 57 -3.65 -17.14 9.04
CA LEU A 57 -2.24 -17.37 8.85
C LEU A 57 -1.58 -16.08 8.34
N TYR A 58 -0.34 -15.85 8.76
CA TYR A 58 0.54 -14.86 8.15
C TYR A 58 1.72 -15.54 7.47
N LEU A 59 2.26 -14.92 6.42
CA LEU A 59 3.50 -15.37 5.79
C LEU A 59 4.65 -15.10 6.76
N ALA A 60 5.25 -16.14 7.32
CA ALA A 60 6.33 -16.01 8.31
C ALA A 60 7.71 -16.06 7.66
N ARG A 61 7.82 -16.74 6.51
CA ARG A 61 9.06 -16.84 5.74
C ARG A 61 8.76 -17.12 4.27
N ARG A 62 9.55 -16.53 3.39
CA ARG A 62 9.59 -16.87 1.96
C ARG A 62 11.03 -17.19 1.58
N ASP A 63 11.26 -18.40 1.10
CA ASP A 63 12.50 -18.77 0.45
C ASP A 63 12.30 -18.70 -1.07
N THR A 64 13.18 -17.95 -1.74
CA THR A 64 13.12 -17.72 -3.19
C THR A 64 14.37 -18.28 -3.83
N GLU A 65 14.22 -19.12 -4.84
CA GLU A 65 15.30 -19.61 -5.70
C GLU A 65 15.09 -19.11 -7.13
N VAL A 66 16.10 -18.43 -7.67
CA VAL A 66 16.06 -17.88 -9.03
C VAL A 66 17.04 -18.65 -9.90
N TYR A 67 16.49 -19.35 -10.89
CA TYR A 67 17.25 -20.21 -11.79
C TYR A 67 17.57 -19.46 -13.09
N TYR A 68 18.72 -18.79 -13.15
CA TYR A 68 19.25 -18.22 -14.40
C TYR A 68 20.23 -19.18 -15.07
N SER A 69 20.27 -19.17 -16.41
CA SER A 69 21.18 -20.03 -17.19
C SER A 69 22.64 -19.56 -17.20
N ALA A 70 22.92 -18.31 -16.82
CA ALA A 70 24.26 -17.71 -16.90
C ALA A 70 25.01 -17.64 -15.57
N ASP A 71 24.32 -17.35 -14.45
CA ASP A 71 24.97 -17.00 -13.17
C ASP A 71 24.75 -18.05 -12.06
N GLY A 72 24.09 -19.17 -12.37
CA GLY A 72 23.73 -20.21 -11.40
C GLY A 72 22.43 -19.90 -10.65
N VAL A 73 22.21 -20.58 -9.53
CA VAL A 73 21.03 -20.39 -8.68
C VAL A 73 21.33 -19.28 -7.67
N LYS A 74 20.51 -18.22 -7.67
CA LYS A 74 20.49 -17.24 -6.58
C LYS A 74 19.40 -17.64 -5.58
N SER A 75 19.69 -17.55 -4.29
CA SER A 75 18.74 -17.89 -3.23
C SER A 75 18.60 -16.73 -2.25
N PHE A 76 17.36 -16.44 -1.86
CA PHE A 76 17.00 -15.38 -0.93
C PHE A 76 16.07 -15.93 0.14
N THR A 77 16.17 -15.40 1.36
CA THR A 77 15.27 -15.74 2.46
C THR A 77 14.74 -14.47 3.06
N GLU A 78 13.43 -14.34 3.06
CA GLU A 78 12.68 -13.26 3.68
C GLU A 78 12.01 -13.82 4.94
N VAL A 79 12.11 -13.11 6.06
CA VAL A 79 11.47 -13.50 7.32
C VAL A 79 10.60 -12.35 7.78
N TYR A 80 9.40 -12.68 8.26
CA TYR A 80 8.37 -11.74 8.64
C TYR A 80 7.83 -12.05 10.03
N THR A 81 7.54 -11.01 10.79
CA THR A 81 6.72 -11.11 12.02
C THR A 81 5.23 -11.11 11.68
N ALA A 82 4.40 -11.51 12.65
CA ALA A 82 2.94 -11.60 12.46
C ALA A 82 2.27 -10.29 12.04
N ASN A 83 2.91 -9.15 12.32
CA ASN A 83 2.42 -7.82 11.99
C ASN A 83 3.07 -7.20 10.74
N GLU A 84 4.01 -7.90 10.10
CA GLU A 84 4.59 -7.52 8.82
C GLU A 84 3.83 -8.21 7.67
N LYS A 85 3.55 -7.45 6.61
CA LYS A 85 2.91 -7.94 5.39
C LYS A 85 3.72 -7.45 4.18
N PRO A 86 4.38 -8.33 3.42
CA PRO A 86 4.95 -7.94 2.14
C PRO A 86 3.82 -7.57 1.17
N LEU A 87 3.98 -6.45 0.47
CA LEU A 87 3.00 -5.87 -0.43
C LEU A 87 3.37 -6.08 -1.90
N ALA A 88 4.61 -5.75 -2.26
CA ALA A 88 5.08 -5.76 -3.63
C ALA A 88 6.61 -5.84 -3.69
N TYR A 89 7.12 -6.12 -4.89
CA TYR A 89 8.53 -6.09 -5.23
C TYR A 89 8.72 -5.12 -6.40
N ALA A 90 9.64 -4.17 -6.28
CA ALA A 90 9.87 -3.16 -7.31
C ALA A 90 11.32 -2.64 -7.26
N ASP A 91 11.87 -2.29 -8.41
CA ASP A 91 13.19 -1.64 -8.54
C ASP A 91 13.02 -0.13 -8.26
N LEU A 92 13.23 0.27 -7.02
CA LEU A 92 13.00 1.64 -6.55
C LEU A 92 14.25 2.51 -6.69
N ASP A 93 15.42 1.90 -6.52
CA ASP A 93 16.69 2.62 -6.66
C ASP A 93 17.35 2.49 -8.04
N ARG A 94 16.68 1.79 -8.96
CA ARG A 94 17.03 1.68 -10.38
C ARG A 94 18.39 1.00 -10.59
N ASP A 95 18.73 0.04 -9.74
CA ASP A 95 19.95 -0.74 -9.84
C ASP A 95 19.76 -2.09 -10.55
N GLY A 96 18.52 -2.41 -10.94
CA GLY A 96 18.13 -3.64 -11.62
C GLY A 96 17.80 -4.80 -10.67
N GLU A 97 17.88 -4.60 -9.36
CA GLU A 97 17.37 -5.52 -8.34
C GLU A 97 16.05 -5.00 -7.75
N TYR A 98 15.19 -5.90 -7.29
CA TYR A 98 13.94 -5.50 -6.64
C TYR A 98 14.13 -5.29 -5.14
N GLU A 99 13.57 -4.20 -4.63
CA GLU A 99 13.29 -4.01 -3.22
C GLU A 99 11.97 -4.66 -2.85
N ILE A 100 11.89 -5.09 -1.59
CA ILE A 100 10.70 -5.63 -0.94
C ILE A 100 9.99 -4.48 -0.23
N LEU A 101 8.73 -4.24 -0.60
CA LEU A 101 7.87 -3.30 0.11
C LEU A 101 7.07 -4.04 1.17
N VAL A 102 7.24 -3.67 2.44
CA VAL A 102 6.65 -4.32 3.60
C VAL A 102 5.83 -3.31 4.39
N LEU A 103 4.59 -3.68 4.72
CA LEU A 103 3.73 -2.94 5.62
C LEU A 103 3.79 -3.56 7.01
N THR A 104 4.15 -2.78 8.02
CA THR A 104 4.06 -3.18 9.41
C THR A 104 2.86 -2.51 10.07
N THR A 105 2.02 -3.30 10.73
CA THR A 105 0.87 -2.80 11.50
C THR A 105 1.23 -2.78 12.98
N SER A 106 0.95 -1.69 13.70
CA SER A 106 1.10 -1.64 15.15
C SER A 106 -0.05 -2.37 15.84
N GLU A 107 0.14 -2.70 17.13
CA GLU A 107 -1.02 -2.98 17.97
C GLU A 107 -1.97 -1.75 17.99
N PRO A 108 -3.29 -1.98 18.11
CA PRO A 108 -4.24 -0.90 18.24
C PRO A 108 -3.98 -0.11 19.53
N ASP A 109 -4.07 1.21 19.43
CA ASP A 109 -3.96 2.09 20.60
C ASP A 109 -5.25 2.13 21.44
N GLU A 110 -5.31 3.03 22.44
CA GLU A 110 -6.47 3.20 23.31
C GLU A 110 -7.77 3.61 22.57
N PHE A 111 -7.66 4.08 21.32
CA PHE A 111 -8.77 4.45 20.44
C PHE A 111 -9.07 3.37 19.38
N ALA A 112 -8.50 2.17 19.53
CA ALA A 112 -8.58 1.08 18.55
C ALA A 112 -8.01 1.44 17.17
N LYS A 113 -7.05 2.37 17.12
CA LYS A 113 -6.38 2.79 15.88
C LYS A 113 -5.00 2.14 15.78
N CYS A 114 -4.72 1.52 14.64
CA CYS A 114 -3.39 1.00 14.32
C CYS A 114 -2.57 2.07 13.58
N ARG A 115 -1.27 2.13 13.83
CA ARG A 115 -0.32 2.84 12.99
C ARG A 115 0.24 1.88 11.95
N TYR A 116 0.53 2.40 10.77
CA TYR A 116 1.19 1.62 9.74
C TYR A 116 2.57 2.19 9.45
N THR A 117 3.51 1.31 9.13
CA THR A 117 4.84 1.68 8.67
C THR A 117 5.08 0.99 7.34
N LEU A 118 5.24 1.77 6.28
CA LEU A 118 5.66 1.27 4.98
C LEU A 118 7.18 1.33 4.89
N GLU A 119 7.82 0.19 4.70
CA GLU A 119 9.26 0.04 4.55
C GLU A 119 9.57 -0.51 3.16
N ALA A 120 10.58 0.04 2.50
CA ALA A 120 11.21 -0.60 1.35
C ALA A 120 12.62 -1.05 1.75
N ARG A 121 12.96 -2.32 1.50
CA ARG A 121 14.26 -2.89 1.84
C ARG A 121 14.79 -3.81 0.75
N LYS A 122 16.11 -3.84 0.58
CA LYS A 122 16.80 -4.84 -0.26
C LYS A 122 16.77 -6.22 0.40
N TYR A 123 17.01 -7.27 -0.38
CA TYR A 123 17.10 -8.65 0.12
C TYR A 123 18.14 -8.86 1.21
N ASN A 124 19.19 -8.03 1.26
CA ASN A 124 20.21 -8.08 2.31
C ASN A 124 19.79 -7.38 3.62
N GLY A 125 18.55 -6.86 3.70
CA GLY A 125 17.99 -6.14 4.85
C GLY A 125 18.33 -4.65 4.89
N THR A 126 19.03 -4.10 3.89
CA THR A 126 19.28 -2.66 3.80
C THR A 126 17.97 -1.94 3.51
N VAL A 127 17.55 -1.06 4.43
CA VAL A 127 16.36 -0.24 4.28
C VAL A 127 16.66 0.95 3.35
N LEU A 128 15.83 1.10 2.33
CA LEU A 128 15.87 2.22 1.39
C LEU A 128 15.07 3.41 1.93
N PHE A 129 13.85 3.15 2.42
CA PHE A 129 13.05 4.16 3.12
C PHE A 129 12.07 3.53 4.12
N THR A 130 11.62 4.37 5.05
CA THR A 130 10.55 4.06 5.99
C THR A 130 9.59 5.24 6.05
N LYS A 131 8.29 4.98 5.93
CA LYS A 131 7.23 5.98 6.02
C LYS A 131 6.21 5.56 7.06
N GLU A 132 6.05 6.37 8.11
CA GLU A 132 4.98 6.20 9.09
C GLU A 132 3.68 6.78 8.57
N VAL A 133 2.58 6.08 8.82
CA VAL A 133 1.21 6.42 8.43
C VAL A 133 0.36 6.37 9.69
N THR A 134 -0.25 7.51 10.02
CA THR A 134 -1.01 7.69 11.27
C THR A 134 -2.46 8.07 10.98
N PRO A 135 -3.44 7.23 11.36
CA PRO A 135 -4.86 7.50 11.10
C PRO A 135 -5.51 8.41 12.16
N TYR A 136 -4.75 9.32 12.78
CA TYR A 136 -5.27 10.15 13.88
C TYR A 136 -6.21 11.28 13.43
N TYR A 137 -6.22 11.61 12.14
CA TYR A 137 -7.14 12.54 11.52
C TYR A 137 -8.28 11.82 10.79
N THR A 138 -9.34 12.56 10.45
CA THR A 138 -10.34 12.08 9.50
C THR A 138 -9.73 12.20 8.10
N GLY A 139 -9.61 11.09 7.38
CA GLY A 139 -8.88 11.05 6.11
C GLY A 139 -8.21 9.71 5.91
N TRP A 140 -7.45 9.57 4.84
CA TRP A 140 -6.71 8.35 4.54
C TRP A 140 -5.49 8.60 3.66
N ASP A 141 -4.57 7.66 3.72
CA ASP A 141 -3.37 7.63 2.89
C ASP A 141 -3.48 6.48 1.89
N THR A 142 -3.08 6.75 0.66
CA THR A 142 -3.02 5.75 -0.41
C THR A 142 -1.66 5.83 -1.09
N PHE A 143 -1.00 4.68 -1.18
CA PHE A 143 0.32 4.54 -1.78
C PHE A 143 0.22 3.75 -3.08
N PHE A 144 0.87 4.25 -4.12
CA PHE A 144 1.03 3.56 -5.39
C PHE A 144 2.51 3.46 -5.76
N LEU A 145 2.86 2.40 -6.49
CA LEU A 145 4.05 2.37 -7.33
C LEU A 145 3.68 2.96 -8.69
N CYS A 146 4.42 3.95 -9.15
CA CYS A 146 4.31 4.51 -10.49
C CYS A 146 5.53 4.06 -11.30
N TYR A 147 5.33 3.19 -12.29
CA TYR A 147 6.42 2.69 -13.12
C TYR A 147 6.71 3.62 -14.30
N GLY A 148 7.99 3.79 -14.61
CA GLY A 148 8.44 4.61 -15.74
C GLY A 148 9.95 4.67 -15.87
N GLU A 149 10.41 5.34 -16.92
CA GLU A 149 11.84 5.64 -17.13
C GLU A 149 12.24 6.92 -16.36
N ASP A 150 13.47 6.96 -15.86
CA ASP A 150 14.06 8.17 -15.31
C ASP A 150 14.63 9.09 -16.40
N GLU A 151 15.29 10.18 -16.00
CA GLU A 151 15.95 11.13 -16.92
C GLU A 151 17.06 10.50 -17.79
N ASN A 152 17.56 9.32 -17.41
CA ASN A 152 18.59 8.57 -18.12
C ASN A 152 18.01 7.38 -18.92
N GLY A 153 16.69 7.19 -18.94
CA GLY A 153 16.03 6.07 -19.61
C GLY A 153 16.05 4.75 -18.82
N VAL A 154 16.40 4.79 -17.52
CA VAL A 154 16.41 3.58 -16.68
C VAL A 154 15.01 3.33 -16.15
N TRP A 155 14.44 2.17 -16.46
CA TRP A 155 13.12 1.76 -15.98
C TRP A 155 13.15 1.42 -14.48
N GLY A 156 12.10 1.77 -13.75
CA GLY A 156 11.95 1.48 -12.32
C GLY A 156 10.60 1.96 -11.80
N ALA A 157 10.46 2.03 -10.48
CA ALA A 157 9.26 2.55 -9.83
C ALA A 157 9.57 3.75 -8.93
N ASP A 158 8.65 4.71 -8.94
CA ASP A 158 8.59 5.79 -7.96
C ASP A 158 7.39 5.57 -7.04
N VAL A 159 7.39 6.16 -5.84
CA VAL A 159 6.30 6.02 -4.86
C VAL A 159 5.43 7.27 -4.90
N LEU A 160 4.15 7.09 -5.23
CA LEU A 160 3.13 8.12 -5.13
C LEU A 160 2.37 7.96 -3.81
N CYS A 161 2.37 9.02 -3.00
CA CYS A 161 1.58 9.12 -1.79
C CYS A 161 0.44 10.10 -2.03
N TYR A 162 -0.81 9.63 -2.05
CA TYR A 162 -2.01 10.46 -2.07
C TYR A 162 -2.63 10.49 -0.67
N GLN A 163 -2.97 11.67 -0.17
CA GLN A 163 -3.46 11.84 1.19
C GLN A 163 -4.69 12.74 1.21
N THR A 164 -5.66 12.36 2.04
CA THR A 164 -6.77 13.23 2.42
C THR A 164 -6.69 13.49 3.92
N HIS A 165 -6.97 14.72 4.32
CA HIS A 165 -6.93 15.11 5.72
C HIS A 165 -8.05 16.10 6.01
N GLU A 166 -8.80 15.83 7.06
CA GLU A 166 -9.85 16.68 7.60
C GLU A 166 -9.61 16.87 9.10
N ASP A 167 -9.41 18.12 9.51
CA ASP A 167 -9.31 18.51 10.91
C ASP A 167 -9.95 19.88 11.13
N ARG A 168 -10.72 20.01 12.21
CA ARG A 168 -11.29 21.30 12.68
C ARG A 168 -11.99 22.14 11.60
N GLY A 169 -12.74 21.50 10.70
CA GLY A 169 -13.47 22.20 9.62
C GLY A 169 -12.60 22.63 8.43
N VAL A 170 -11.35 22.16 8.36
CA VAL A 170 -10.46 22.30 7.22
C VAL A 170 -10.23 20.94 6.61
N GLY A 171 -10.42 20.84 5.30
CA GLY A 171 -10.04 19.67 4.51
C GLY A 171 -8.85 19.99 3.60
N SER A 172 -8.05 18.97 3.31
CA SER A 172 -7.00 19.04 2.31
C SER A 172 -6.86 17.73 1.57
N CYS A 173 -6.46 17.85 0.30
CA CYS A 173 -5.97 16.73 -0.51
C CYS A 173 -4.54 17.08 -0.93
N SER A 174 -3.63 16.12 -0.81
CA SER A 174 -2.26 16.25 -1.27
C SER A 174 -1.83 15.02 -2.04
N TYR A 175 -0.84 15.20 -2.91
CA TYR A 175 -0.05 14.10 -3.42
C TYR A 175 1.42 14.48 -3.46
N ASP A 176 2.29 13.50 -3.22
CA ASP A 176 3.73 13.59 -3.39
C ASP A 176 4.23 12.40 -4.22
N LEU A 177 4.98 12.65 -5.28
CA LEU A 177 5.69 11.65 -6.06
C LEU A 177 7.17 11.67 -5.70
N ILE A 178 7.67 10.55 -5.20
CA ILE A 178 9.01 10.43 -4.63
C ILE A 178 9.76 9.32 -5.36
N SER A 179 10.94 9.65 -5.87
CA SER A 179 11.87 8.69 -6.45
C SER A 179 12.92 8.28 -5.42
N TYR A 180 13.40 7.05 -5.50
CA TYR A 180 14.55 6.58 -4.73
C TYR A 180 15.75 6.21 -5.61
N ALA A 181 15.71 6.58 -6.89
CA ALA A 181 16.76 6.31 -7.87
C ALA A 181 18.16 6.67 -7.34
N GLY A 182 19.10 5.73 -7.44
CA GLY A 182 20.46 5.87 -6.90
C GLY A 182 20.55 5.76 -5.37
N GLY A 183 19.53 5.19 -4.72
CA GLY A 183 19.51 4.89 -3.29
C GLY A 183 19.20 6.10 -2.42
N ARG A 184 18.55 7.14 -2.96
CA ARG A 184 18.31 8.41 -2.27
C ARG A 184 16.92 8.94 -2.58
N GLU A 185 16.25 9.42 -1.54
CA GLU A 185 14.97 10.11 -1.67
C GLU A 185 15.13 11.40 -2.51
N ARG A 186 14.33 11.51 -3.57
CA ARG A 186 14.22 12.68 -4.44
C ARG A 186 12.75 12.99 -4.70
N TYR A 187 12.32 14.18 -4.32
CA TYR A 187 11.01 14.71 -4.66
C TYR A 187 10.92 15.01 -6.16
N LEU A 188 9.95 14.42 -6.85
CA LEU A 188 9.74 14.62 -8.29
C LEU A 188 8.63 15.64 -8.57
N ASP A 189 7.48 15.46 -7.93
CA ASP A 189 6.32 16.32 -8.08
C ASP A 189 5.45 16.23 -6.83
N GLY A 190 4.58 17.21 -6.66
CA GLY A 190 3.51 17.13 -5.69
C GLY A 190 2.75 18.44 -5.56
N ASN A 191 1.57 18.33 -4.98
CA ASN A 191 0.65 19.43 -4.87
C ASN A 191 -0.25 19.25 -3.65
N THR A 192 -0.81 20.34 -3.16
CA THR A 192 -1.74 20.33 -2.04
C THR A 192 -2.81 21.40 -2.25
N ILE A 193 -4.06 20.99 -2.10
CA ILE A 193 -5.21 21.88 -2.07
C ILE A 193 -5.84 21.85 -0.68
N THR A 194 -6.27 23.02 -0.22
CA THR A 194 -6.95 23.22 1.07
C THR A 194 -8.31 23.85 0.84
N PHE A 195 -9.30 23.41 1.59
CA PHE A 195 -10.68 23.87 1.49
C PHE A 195 -11.35 23.88 2.86
N VAL A 196 -12.42 24.66 2.98
CA VAL A 196 -13.22 24.70 4.20
C VAL A 196 -14.31 23.64 4.09
N LEU A 197 -14.40 22.78 5.10
CA LEU A 197 -15.55 21.90 5.30
C LEU A 197 -16.58 22.76 6.03
N GLU A 198 -17.71 23.06 5.40
CA GLU A 198 -18.73 23.89 6.02
C GLU A 198 -19.12 23.29 7.37
N ALA A 199 -18.80 23.99 8.45
CA ALA A 199 -19.38 23.72 9.74
C ALA A 199 -20.88 23.98 9.65
N ASP A 200 -21.66 23.26 10.44
CA ASP A 200 -23.08 23.37 10.74
C ASP A 200 -23.56 24.75 11.25
N GLY A 201 -22.90 25.85 10.86
CA GLY A 201 -23.17 27.21 11.28
C GLY A 201 -22.65 27.56 12.67
N ALA A 202 -22.10 26.60 13.42
CA ALA A 202 -21.71 26.78 14.81
C ALA A 202 -20.22 27.11 15.02
N ALA A 203 -19.33 26.68 14.12
CA ALA A 203 -17.89 26.90 14.26
C ALA A 203 -17.40 28.12 13.42
N PRO A 204 -16.44 28.91 13.94
CA PRO A 204 -15.84 29.99 13.15
C PRO A 204 -15.17 29.42 11.90
N VAL A 205 -15.42 30.06 10.76
CA VAL A 205 -14.77 29.71 9.49
C VAL A 205 -13.25 29.87 9.68
N PRO A 206 -12.47 28.81 9.47
CA PRO A 206 -11.01 28.89 9.56
C PRO A 206 -10.47 29.92 8.56
N ASP A 207 -9.57 30.80 9.02
CA ASP A 207 -8.87 31.75 8.17
C ASP A 207 -7.75 31.02 7.41
N ILE A 208 -8.13 30.41 6.29
CA ILE A 208 -7.24 29.63 5.42
C ILE A 208 -7.35 30.11 3.98
N ARG A 209 -6.25 29.99 3.23
CA ARG A 209 -6.28 30.13 1.78
C ARG A 209 -7.04 28.95 1.19
N ARG A 210 -8.23 29.20 0.67
CA ARG A 210 -9.00 28.21 -0.09
C ARG A 210 -8.39 28.06 -1.47
N ALA A 211 -8.31 26.83 -1.96
CA ALA A 211 -8.07 26.59 -3.37
C ALA A 211 -9.17 27.26 -4.20
N THR A 212 -8.79 27.84 -5.32
CA THR A 212 -9.72 28.25 -6.38
C THR A 212 -10.16 27.04 -7.18
N GLN A 213 -11.28 27.13 -7.89
CA GLN A 213 -11.72 26.03 -8.77
C GLN A 213 -10.64 25.66 -9.80
N ALA A 214 -9.94 26.66 -10.36
CA ALA A 214 -8.85 26.42 -11.32
C ALA A 214 -7.62 25.72 -10.69
N GLU A 215 -7.36 25.92 -9.40
CA GLU A 215 -6.32 25.14 -8.68
C GLU A 215 -6.79 23.71 -8.41
N PHE A 216 -8.08 23.53 -8.06
CA PHE A 216 -8.67 22.22 -7.85
C PHE A 216 -8.63 21.36 -9.13
N VAL A 217 -9.08 21.91 -10.26
CA VAL A 217 -9.07 21.20 -11.55
C VAL A 217 -7.65 20.77 -11.92
N ARG A 218 -6.66 21.67 -11.78
CA ARG A 218 -5.25 21.33 -12.04
C ARG A 218 -4.72 20.25 -11.09
N PHE A 219 -5.11 20.29 -9.81
CA PHE A 219 -4.75 19.23 -8.86
C PHE A 219 -5.32 17.88 -9.29
N ARG A 220 -6.62 17.84 -9.64
CA ARG A 220 -7.32 16.62 -10.07
C ARG A 220 -6.77 16.07 -11.39
N GLU A 221 -6.40 16.93 -12.33
CA GLU A 221 -5.71 16.55 -13.57
C GLU A 221 -4.32 15.98 -13.29
N GLY A 222 -3.55 16.56 -12.36
CA GLY A 222 -2.24 16.05 -11.93
C GLY A 222 -2.34 14.65 -11.32
N VAL A 223 -3.28 14.44 -10.38
CA VAL A 223 -3.55 13.12 -9.79
C VAL A 223 -3.96 12.11 -10.87
N ALA A 224 -4.88 12.49 -11.77
CA ALA A 224 -5.32 11.61 -12.85
C ALA A 224 -4.16 11.20 -13.77
N SER A 225 -3.29 12.16 -14.14
CA SER A 225 -2.14 11.88 -14.99
C SER A 225 -1.12 10.96 -14.35
N LEU A 226 -0.90 11.05 -13.03
CA LEU A 226 0.03 10.18 -12.30
C LEU A 226 -0.50 8.75 -12.14
N LEU A 227 -1.82 8.61 -12.07
CA LEU A 227 -2.51 7.32 -11.98
C LEU A 227 -2.83 6.72 -13.36
N GLU A 228 -2.57 7.44 -14.44
CA GLU A 228 -2.81 6.96 -15.80
C GLU A 228 -1.67 6.04 -16.26
N GLY A 229 -1.97 4.75 -16.39
CA GLY A 229 -1.27 3.86 -17.32
C GLY A 229 -0.06 3.07 -16.79
N SER A 230 0.41 3.27 -15.56
CA SER A 230 1.46 2.45 -14.94
C SER A 230 1.51 2.56 -13.41
N SER A 231 0.36 2.77 -12.76
CA SER A 231 0.27 2.73 -11.31
C SER A 231 -0.12 1.35 -10.79
N TYR A 232 0.42 0.94 -9.66
CA TYR A 232 0.01 -0.25 -8.90
C TYR A 232 -0.27 0.15 -7.45
N LEU A 233 -1.47 -0.16 -6.94
CA LEU A 233 -1.82 0.13 -5.56
C LEU A 233 -0.97 -0.73 -4.61
N LEU A 234 -0.24 -0.08 -3.71
CA LEU A 234 0.49 -0.74 -2.62
C LEU A 234 -0.39 -0.92 -1.39
N PHE A 235 -0.99 0.18 -0.95
CA PHE A 235 -1.68 0.23 0.34
C PHE A 235 -2.68 1.39 0.35
N CYS A 236 -3.83 1.16 0.99
CA CYS A 236 -4.81 2.19 1.28
C CYS A 236 -5.25 2.06 2.74
N SER A 237 -5.15 3.12 3.53
CA SER A 237 -5.68 3.16 4.90
C SER A 237 -7.15 3.57 4.97
N GLY A 238 -7.81 3.70 3.81
CA GLY A 238 -9.16 4.21 3.68
C GLY A 238 -10.26 3.19 4.02
N PRO A 239 -11.53 3.61 3.94
CA PRO A 239 -12.68 2.80 4.37
C PRO A 239 -13.05 1.66 3.42
N ALA A 240 -12.50 1.62 2.21
CA ALA A 240 -12.69 0.50 1.30
C ALA A 240 -11.77 -0.66 1.73
N GLU A 241 -12.34 -1.81 2.08
CA GLU A 241 -11.57 -3.02 2.36
C GLU A 241 -10.94 -3.55 1.06
N ASP A 242 -9.61 -3.63 1.04
CA ASP A 242 -8.79 -4.26 -0.01
C ASP A 242 -9.22 -3.95 -1.46
N PRO A 243 -9.32 -2.67 -1.88
CA PRO A 243 -9.61 -2.34 -3.26
C PRO A 243 -8.46 -2.83 -4.16
N ASP A 244 -8.79 -3.26 -5.38
CA ASP A 244 -7.76 -3.40 -6.41
C ASP A 244 -7.29 -2.02 -6.90
N THR A 245 -6.25 -2.02 -7.74
CA THR A 245 -5.66 -0.77 -8.25
C THR A 245 -6.67 0.08 -9.00
N GLN A 246 -7.48 -0.53 -9.88
CA GLN A 246 -8.44 0.20 -10.69
C GLN A 246 -9.52 0.83 -9.79
N GLN A 247 -10.05 0.06 -8.85
CA GLN A 247 -11.06 0.53 -7.93
C GLN A 247 -10.54 1.66 -7.04
N ALA A 248 -9.29 1.59 -6.58
CA ALA A 248 -8.68 2.67 -5.79
C ALA A 248 -8.55 3.97 -6.60
N VAL A 249 -8.10 3.88 -7.86
CA VAL A 249 -8.02 5.03 -8.77
C VAL A 249 -9.40 5.64 -9.01
N GLU A 250 -10.41 4.81 -9.34
CA GLU A 250 -11.78 5.25 -9.54
C GLU A 250 -12.36 5.94 -8.30
N ASN A 251 -12.11 5.39 -7.10
CA ASN A 251 -12.56 5.97 -5.85
C ASN A 251 -11.94 7.35 -5.58
N ILE A 252 -10.64 7.50 -5.84
CA ILE A 252 -9.95 8.79 -5.68
C ILE A 252 -10.53 9.83 -6.63
N LEU A 253 -10.62 9.51 -7.93
CA LEU A 253 -11.10 10.47 -8.93
C LEU A 253 -12.57 10.83 -8.73
N ALA A 254 -13.43 9.86 -8.45
CA ALA A 254 -14.84 10.12 -8.14
C ALA A 254 -15.00 10.93 -6.84
N GLY A 255 -14.15 10.69 -5.83
CA GLY A 255 -14.12 11.47 -4.60
C GLY A 255 -13.74 12.93 -4.84
N LEU A 256 -12.74 13.19 -5.70
CA LEU A 256 -12.36 14.54 -6.12
C LEU A 256 -13.46 15.23 -6.91
N ASP A 257 -14.12 14.53 -7.85
CA ASP A 257 -15.22 15.10 -8.64
C ASP A 257 -16.42 15.48 -7.75
N ALA A 258 -16.77 14.63 -6.78
CA ALA A 258 -17.82 14.92 -5.79
C ALA A 258 -17.45 16.11 -4.89
N LEU A 259 -16.18 16.20 -4.50
CA LEU A 259 -15.67 17.31 -3.68
C LEU A 259 -15.69 18.63 -4.45
N GLU A 260 -15.28 18.65 -5.73
CA GLU A 260 -15.35 19.84 -6.58
C GLU A 260 -16.79 20.35 -6.66
N ALA A 261 -17.73 19.44 -6.99
CA ALA A 261 -19.14 19.77 -7.08
C ALA A 261 -19.67 20.36 -5.77
N ARG A 262 -19.29 19.80 -4.61
CA ARG A 262 -19.71 20.34 -3.31
C ARG A 262 -19.14 21.73 -3.04
N LEU A 263 -17.87 21.97 -3.35
CA LEU A 263 -17.17 23.22 -3.03
C LEU A 263 -17.55 24.39 -3.95
N TYR A 264 -17.88 24.12 -5.22
CA TYR A 264 -18.05 25.16 -6.24
C TYR A 264 -19.44 25.18 -6.93
N SER A 265 -20.37 24.30 -6.55
CA SER A 265 -21.74 24.26 -7.13
C SER A 265 -22.57 25.54 -6.93
N ASN A 266 -22.19 26.42 -5.99
CA ASN A 266 -22.91 27.66 -5.68
C ASN A 266 -22.17 28.94 -6.12
N ALA A 267 -21.21 28.84 -7.05
CA ALA A 267 -20.46 30.00 -7.57
C ALA A 267 -21.14 30.72 -8.78
N GLY A 268 -22.45 30.53 -8.96
CA GLY A 268 -23.25 31.14 -10.03
C GLY A 268 -24.31 32.11 -9.51
#